data_AF-A0A1V1NSA1-F1
#
_entry.id   AF-A0A1V1NSA1-F1
#
_cell.length_a   1.000
_cell.length_b   1.000
_cell.length_c   1.000
_cell.angle_alpha   90.00
_cell.angle_beta   90.00
_cell.angle_gamma   90.00
#
_symmetry.space_group_name_H-M   'P 1'
#
loop_
_entity.id
_entity.type
_entity.pdbx_description
1 polymer ?
#
loop_
_entity_poly.entity_id
_entity_poly.type
_entity_poly.pdbx_seq_one_letter_code
_entity_poly.pdbx_strand_id
1 'polypeptide(L)'
;MIIMKDIDTISGTKFIRRKDLTPLVRLEIAYKALMAITYGLWGTITELSREHEVSRTFIYSLASLLLESSTNIFSGVISKLNPNIKRVLFTPKSGNPKSWVEFVLCLILKGYCFENKII
;
A
#
# COMPACT_ATOMS: atom_id res chain seq x y z
N MET A 1 28.50 -23.90 11.30
CA MET A 1 27.85 -22.59 11.52
C MET A 1 28.22 -21.71 10.34
N ILE A 2 27.45 -21.75 9.25
CA ILE A 2 27.73 -20.97 8.05
C ILE A 2 27.15 -19.57 8.28
N ILE A 3 28.03 -18.58 8.36
CA ILE A 3 27.66 -17.17 8.39
C ILE A 3 27.10 -16.83 7.01
N MET A 4 25.82 -16.46 6.95
CA MET A 4 25.21 -15.78 5.80
C MET A 4 25.81 -14.37 5.73
N LYS A 5 26.97 -14.27 5.10
CA LYS A 5 27.45 -13.04 4.47
C LYS A 5 27.08 -13.09 2.99
N ASP A 6 26.77 -11.92 2.47
CA ASP A 6 26.79 -11.57 1.04
C ASP A 6 25.56 -11.88 0.20
N ILE A 7 24.57 -10.98 0.27
CA ILE A 7 23.94 -10.41 -0.94
C ILE A 7 23.51 -8.97 -0.60
N ASP A 8 24.32 -7.94 -0.86
CA ASP A 8 23.77 -6.56 -0.94
C ASP A 8 24.67 -5.51 -1.61
N THR A 9 25.67 -5.92 -2.39
CA THR A 9 26.44 -4.95 -3.20
C THR A 9 26.32 -5.30 -4.67
N ILE A 10 25.28 -4.76 -5.29
CA ILE A 10 25.28 -4.55 -6.74
C ILE A 10 26.33 -3.45 -6.98
N SER A 11 27.52 -3.88 -7.40
CA SER A 11 28.66 -3.01 -7.68
C SER A 11 28.25 -1.90 -8.64
N GLY A 12 28.17 -0.67 -8.15
CA GLY A 12 27.99 0.53 -8.96
C GLY A 12 26.87 1.49 -8.54
N THR A 13 25.99 1.15 -7.59
CA THR A 13 24.95 2.09 -7.13
C THR A 13 24.71 2.10 -5.63
N LYS A 14 24.47 3.33 -5.14
CA LYS A 14 24.43 3.85 -3.77
C LYS A 14 23.22 3.35 -2.94
N PHE A 15 22.75 2.13 -3.17
CA PHE A 15 21.56 1.58 -2.52
C PHE A 15 21.94 0.71 -1.34
N ILE A 16 21.82 1.26 -0.13
CA ILE A 16 22.03 0.52 1.12
C ILE A 16 20.67 0.02 1.61
N ARG A 17 20.54 -1.28 1.86
CA ARG A 17 19.35 -1.81 2.55
C ARG A 17 19.39 -1.42 4.02
N ARG A 18 18.39 -0.64 4.43
CA ARG A 18 18.11 -0.36 5.83
C ARG A 18 17.48 -1.58 6.50
N LYS A 19 18.15 -2.12 7.52
CA LYS A 19 17.72 -3.33 8.25
C LYS A 19 16.48 -3.10 9.12
N ASP A 20 16.30 -1.87 9.58
CA ASP A 20 15.18 -1.40 10.38
C ASP A 20 13.90 -1.23 9.54
N LEU A 21 14.02 -0.90 8.26
CA LEU A 21 12.89 -0.81 7.30
C LEU A 21 12.56 -2.18 6.71
N THR A 22 12.09 -3.09 7.58
CA THR A 22 11.61 -4.41 7.16
C THR A 22 10.39 -4.29 6.24
N PRO A 23 10.06 -5.32 5.44
CA PRO A 23 8.85 -5.32 4.61
C PRO A 23 7.56 -5.01 5.40
N LEU A 24 7.44 -5.53 6.63
CA LEU A 24 6.28 -5.29 7.49
C LEU A 24 6.20 -3.82 7.93
N VAL A 25 7.32 -3.22 8.33
CA VAL A 25 7.39 -1.80 8.69
C VAL A 25 7.02 -0.93 7.49
N ARG A 26 7.53 -1.25 6.29
CA ARG A 26 7.16 -0.53 5.06
C ARG A 26 5.68 -0.64 4.73
N LEU A 27 5.08 -1.81 4.95
CA LEU A 27 3.64 -2.01 4.77
C LEU A 27 2.83 -1.18 5.78
N GLU A 28 3.26 -1.15 7.03
CA GLU A 28 2.63 -0.35 8.08
C GLU A 28 2.68 1.16 7.76
N ILE A 29 3.85 1.67 7.36
CA ILE A 29 4.04 3.04 6.90
C ILE A 29 3.10 3.33 5.72
N ALA A 30 3.08 2.45 4.72
CA ALA A 30 2.23 2.60 3.54
C ALA A 30 0.75 2.67 3.92
N TYR A 31 0.29 1.80 4.82
CA TYR A 31 -1.08 1.76 5.30
C TYR A 31 -1.46 3.03 6.07
N LYS A 32 -0.66 3.41 7.08
CA LYS A 32 -0.90 4.63 7.88
C LYS A 32 -0.91 5.89 6.99
N ALA A 33 0.02 5.97 6.05
CA ALA A 33 0.09 7.07 5.09
C ALA A 33 -1.11 7.10 4.15
N LEU A 34 -1.51 5.95 3.61
CA LEU A 34 -2.68 5.84 2.74
C LEU A 34 -3.93 6.29 3.51
N MET A 35 -4.13 5.82 4.74
CA MET A 35 -5.25 6.26 5.59
C MET A 35 -5.20 7.77 5.85
N ALA A 36 -4.05 8.34 6.18
CA ALA A 36 -3.94 9.78 6.39
C ALA A 36 -4.33 10.59 5.14
N ILE A 37 -3.85 10.17 3.96
CA ILE A 37 -4.21 10.79 2.68
C ILE A 37 -5.71 10.65 2.42
N THR A 38 -6.25 9.45 2.62
CA THR A 38 -7.65 9.12 2.39
C THR A 38 -8.54 9.99 3.27
N TYR A 39 -8.31 10.05 4.57
CA TYR A 39 -9.18 10.80 5.49
C TYR A 39 -8.88 12.30 5.55
N GLY A 40 -7.77 12.76 4.96
CA GLY A 40 -7.34 14.16 5.02
C GLY A 40 -6.71 14.52 6.37
N LEU A 41 -6.01 13.58 7.01
CA LEU A 41 -5.32 13.80 8.27
C LEU A 41 -3.99 14.51 8.03
N TRP A 42 -3.88 15.71 8.58
CA TRP A 42 -2.68 16.53 8.46
C TRP A 42 -1.63 16.14 9.51
N GLY A 43 -0.35 16.23 9.16
CA GLY A 43 0.77 15.97 10.06
C GLY A 43 1.25 14.52 10.12
N THR A 44 0.39 13.53 9.83
CA THR A 44 0.78 12.10 9.92
C THR A 44 1.96 11.73 9.02
N ILE A 45 2.01 12.22 7.77
CA ILE A 45 3.13 11.95 6.86
C ILE A 45 4.44 12.56 7.40
N THR A 46 4.35 13.74 8.02
CA THR A 46 5.51 14.40 8.65
C THR A 46 5.97 13.64 9.88
N GLU A 47 5.04 13.13 10.68
CA GLU A 47 5.34 12.33 11.86
C GLU A 47 6.03 11.01 11.49
N LEU A 48 5.46 10.26 10.52
CA LEU A 48 6.05 9.03 9.99
C LEU A 48 7.45 9.26 9.40
N SER A 49 7.64 10.40 8.71
CA SER A 49 8.93 10.79 8.15
C SER A 49 9.99 10.96 9.24
N ARG A 50 9.61 11.57 10.36
CA ARG A 50 10.49 11.76 11.51
C ARG A 50 10.74 10.47 12.28
N GLU A 51 9.70 9.67 12.53
CA GLU A 51 9.77 8.43 13.30
C GLU A 51 10.69 7.40 12.64
N HIS A 52 10.59 7.24 11.33
CA HIS A 52 11.38 6.25 10.59
C HIS A 52 12.62 6.85 9.91
N GLU A 53 12.90 8.14 10.08
CA GLU A 53 14.00 8.86 9.43
C GLU A 53 14.03 8.64 7.91
N VAL A 54 12.87 8.76 7.26
CA VAL A 54 12.71 8.61 5.81
C VAL A 54 12.12 9.87 5.20
N SER A 55 12.34 10.09 3.91
CA SER A 55 11.75 11.24 3.24
C SER A 55 10.22 11.10 3.11
N ARG A 56 9.51 12.23 3.18
CA ARG A 56 8.05 12.26 2.91
C ARG A 56 7.74 11.69 1.52
N THR A 57 8.59 11.94 0.52
CA THR A 57 8.45 11.40 -0.84
C THR A 57 8.45 9.87 -0.84
N PHE A 58 9.35 9.24 -0.08
CA PHE A 58 9.38 7.78 0.07
C PHE A 58 8.07 7.24 0.65
N ILE A 59 7.51 7.93 1.65
CA ILE A 59 6.22 7.56 2.26
C ILE A 59 5.07 7.67 1.25
N TYR A 60 5.01 8.76 0.48
CA TYR A 60 4.02 8.90 -0.60
C TYR A 60 4.14 7.78 -1.62
N SER A 61 5.37 7.44 -2.06
CA SER A 61 5.61 6.34 -2.99
C SER A 61 5.14 4.99 -2.43
N LEU A 62 5.35 4.72 -1.14
CA LEU A 62 4.86 3.51 -0.48
C LEU A 62 3.32 3.44 -0.47
N ALA A 63 2.65 4.53 -0.12
CA ALA A 63 1.19 4.60 -0.12
C ALA A 63 0.61 4.37 -1.53
N SER A 64 1.20 5.01 -2.54
CA SER A 64 0.82 4.79 -3.94
C SER A 64 1.03 3.35 -4.39
N LEU A 65 2.18 2.75 -4.05
CA LEU A 65 2.48 1.36 -4.40
C LEU A 65 1.48 0.39 -3.76
N LEU A 66 1.10 0.61 -2.50
CA LEU A 66 0.10 -0.19 -1.81
C LEU A 66 -1.28 -0.08 -2.48
N LEU A 67 -1.69 1.14 -2.84
CA LEU A 67 -2.95 1.38 -3.53
C LEU A 67 -2.99 0.72 -4.91
N GLU A 68 -1.92 0.85 -5.68
CA GLU A 68 -1.79 0.22 -7.00
C GLU A 68 -1.79 -1.30 -6.91
N SER A 69 -0.95 -1.86 -6.03
CA SER A 69 -0.84 -3.31 -5.83
C SER A 69 -2.18 -3.93 -5.40
N SER A 70 -2.88 -3.28 -4.48
CA SER A 70 -4.19 -3.74 -4.03
C SER A 70 -5.25 -3.63 -5.13
N THR A 71 -5.25 -2.54 -5.90
CA THR A 71 -6.13 -2.39 -7.07
C THR A 71 -5.88 -3.50 -8.10
N ASN A 72 -4.62 -3.85 -8.34
CA ASN A 72 -4.25 -4.94 -9.26
C ASN A 72 -4.74 -6.30 -8.75
N ILE A 73 -4.52 -6.61 -7.46
CA ILE A 73 -4.97 -7.87 -6.84
C ILE A 73 -6.50 -8.01 -6.91
N PHE A 74 -7.23 -6.93 -6.63
CA PHE A 74 -8.69 -6.95 -6.59
C PHE A 74 -9.36 -6.62 -7.93
N SER A 75 -8.60 -6.31 -8.99
CA SER A 75 -9.12 -5.95 -10.31
C SER A 75 -10.08 -7.01 -10.89
N GLY A 76 -9.79 -8.29 -10.69
CA GLY A 76 -10.65 -9.39 -11.12
C GLY A 76 -11.94 -9.55 -10.30
N VAL A 77 -11.94 -9.07 -9.05
CA VAL A 77 -13.16 -8.98 -8.23
C VAL A 77 -14.03 -7.84 -8.75
N ILE A 78 -13.40 -6.69 -9.04
CA ILE A 78 -14.07 -5.51 -9.61
C ILE A 78 -14.81 -5.87 -10.89
N SER A 79 -14.16 -6.58 -11.82
CA SER A 79 -14.77 -6.92 -13.11
C SER A 79 -16.06 -7.74 -12.95
N LYS A 80 -16.16 -8.55 -11.89
CA LYS A 80 -17.33 -9.38 -11.54
C LYS A 80 -18.40 -8.66 -10.71
N LEU A 81 -18.13 -7.46 -10.20
CA LEU A 81 -19.12 -6.71 -9.42
C LEU A 81 -20.33 -6.31 -10.29
N ASN A 82 -21.51 -6.31 -9.65
CA ASN A 82 -22.74 -5.82 -10.25
C ASN A 82 -22.55 -4.36 -10.71
N PRO A 83 -23.03 -3.97 -11.91
CA PRO A 83 -22.87 -2.60 -12.42
C PRO A 83 -23.42 -1.51 -11.50
N ASN A 84 -24.44 -1.78 -10.69
CA ASN A 84 -24.93 -0.83 -9.68
C ASN A 84 -23.95 -0.64 -8.52
N ILE A 85 -23.26 -1.71 -8.10
CA ILE A 85 -22.22 -1.68 -7.07
C ILE A 85 -20.96 -0.99 -7.61
N LYS A 86 -20.57 -1.29 -8.86
CA LYS A 86 -19.51 -0.55 -9.56
C LYS A 86 -19.81 0.94 -9.60
N ARG A 87 -21.06 1.32 -9.89
CA ARG A 87 -21.46 2.72 -9.90
C ARG A 87 -21.24 3.35 -8.51
N VAL A 88 -21.68 2.72 -7.43
CA VAL A 88 -21.49 3.28 -6.07
C VAL A 88 -20.00 3.36 -5.67
N LEU A 89 -19.19 2.37 -6.03
CA LEU A 89 -17.77 2.31 -5.68
C LEU A 89 -16.88 3.24 -6.52
N PHE A 90 -17.22 3.42 -7.81
CA PHE A 90 -16.41 4.16 -8.79
C PHE A 90 -17.05 5.46 -9.27
N THR A 91 -18.28 5.82 -8.87
CA THR A 91 -18.80 7.14 -9.26
C THR A 91 -18.05 8.22 -8.51
N PRO A 92 -17.51 9.22 -9.23
CA PRO A 92 -17.01 10.44 -8.64
C PRO A 92 -18.20 11.34 -8.28
N LYS A 93 -19.11 10.87 -7.42
CA LYS A 93 -20.08 11.78 -6.79
C LYS A 93 -19.36 12.44 -5.62
N SER A 94 -18.74 13.58 -5.92
CA SER A 94 -17.77 14.32 -5.09
C SER A 94 -16.39 13.67 -5.09
N GLY A 95 -15.33 14.45 -5.37
CA GLY A 95 -13.95 13.99 -5.50
C GLY A 95 -13.32 13.46 -4.20
N ASN A 96 -13.87 12.38 -3.65
CA ASN A 96 -13.44 11.78 -2.41
C ASN A 96 -12.80 10.40 -2.69
N PRO A 97 -11.46 10.28 -2.74
CA PRO A 97 -10.74 8.99 -2.85
C PRO A 97 -10.98 8.03 -1.66
N LYS A 98 -11.85 8.42 -0.71
CA LYS A 98 -12.26 7.69 0.49
C LYS A 98 -12.95 6.36 0.19
N SER A 99 -13.90 6.34 -0.75
CA SER A 99 -14.75 5.15 -0.97
C SER A 99 -13.98 3.93 -1.48
N TRP A 100 -12.96 4.14 -2.33
CA TRP A 100 -12.21 3.05 -2.94
C TRP A 100 -11.23 2.38 -1.96
N VAL A 101 -10.48 3.20 -1.22
CA VAL A 101 -9.55 2.71 -0.20
C VAL A 101 -10.30 1.97 0.91
N GLU A 102 -11.43 2.52 1.36
CA GLU A 102 -12.32 1.86 2.33
C GLU A 102 -12.86 0.52 1.80
N PHE A 103 -13.23 0.45 0.52
CA PHE A 103 -13.72 -0.79 -0.09
C PHE A 103 -12.65 -1.87 -0.16
N VAL A 104 -11.46 -1.54 -0.66
CA VAL A 104 -10.33 -2.48 -0.74
C VAL A 104 -9.91 -2.93 0.66
N LEU A 105 -9.85 -2.02 1.63
CA LEU A 105 -9.59 -2.35 3.02
C LEU A 105 -10.66 -3.25 3.61
N CYS A 106 -11.95 -3.00 3.32
CA CYS A 106 -13.04 -3.85 3.77
C CYS A 106 -12.93 -5.27 3.21
N LEU A 107 -12.52 -5.43 1.94
CA LEU A 107 -12.25 -6.73 1.35
C LEU A 107 -11.09 -7.45 2.06
N ILE A 108 -9.98 -6.73 2.31
CA ILE A 108 -8.82 -7.27 3.03
C ILE A 108 -9.20 -7.69 4.47
N LEU A 109 -9.88 -6.82 5.22
CA LEU A 109 -10.27 -7.05 6.62
C LEU A 109 -11.31 -8.16 6.77
N LYS A 110 -12.18 -8.35 5.78
CA LYS A 110 -13.13 -9.48 5.74
C LYS A 110 -12.47 -10.80 5.31
N GLY A 111 -11.17 -10.80 5.02
CA GLY A 111 -10.44 -12.01 4.63
C GLY A 111 -10.73 -12.47 3.21
N TYR A 112 -11.26 -11.59 2.35
CA TYR A 112 -11.38 -11.91 0.93
C TYR A 112 -9.99 -11.93 0.30
N CYS A 113 -9.47 -13.13 0.10
CA CYS A 113 -8.26 -13.38 -0.67
C CYS A 113 -8.65 -13.75 -2.11
N PHE A 114 -7.79 -13.40 -3.07
CA PHE A 114 -7.96 -13.90 -4.43
C PHE A 114 -7.62 -15.40 -4.44
N GLU A 115 -8.62 -16.26 -4.65
CA GLU A 115 -8.37 -17.66 -5.01
C GLU A 115 -7.75 -17.69 -6.40
N ASN A 116 -6.42 -17.62 -6.47
CA ASN A 116 -5.74 -18.20 -7.61
C ASN A 116 -5.98 -19.70 -7.50
N LYS A 117 -6.80 -20.26 -8.42
CA LYS A 117 -6.63 -21.67 -8.78
C LYS A 117 -5.18 -21.78 -9.25
N ILE A 118 -4.32 -22.30 -8.38
CA ILE A 118 -3.01 -22.81 -8.77
C ILE A 118 -3.34 -23.93 -9.75
N ILE A 119 -3.14 -23.67 -11.04
CA ILE A 119 -3.19 -24.68 -12.09
C ILE A 119 -1.86 -25.43 -12.03
#